data_AF-A0A349SFG8-F1
#
_entry.id   AF-A0A349SFG8-F1
#
_cell.length_a   1.000
_cell.length_b   1.000
_cell.length_c   1.000
_cell.angle_alpha   90.00
_cell.angle_beta   90.00
_cell.angle_gamma   90.00
#
_symmetry.space_group_name_H-M   'P 1'
#
loop_
_entity.id
_entity.type
_entity.pdbx_description
1 polymer ?
#
loop_
_entity_poly.entity_id
_entity_poly.type
_entity_poly.pdbx_seq_one_letter_code
_entity_poly.pdbx_strand_id
1 'polypeptide(L)'
;MNIDTLKATAAAMVAPGKGILAMDESHPTCNKRFEALGIPTTPEMRREYRTMLVTTPKLGQHIGGAILFDETIRDCVVDGRSFVEVLTEQGIVPGIKVDAGAKDLSLRPGEKVTEGLDGLGPRLAEYSELGARFAKWRAVYAITDTLPSQACFSANAHGLARYAALCQEHDIVPIVEPEVLIDGDHSIERSFEVTQHAQQTVFEALADQGVVLEGIVLKPSMVISGSEAKGRAGIEEVARQTLRCLLSTVPPAVPGIAFLSGGQSDEEATAHLNAMHHLGIALPWAVTFSYGRALQAAAMQAWNGQQDNLMAAQAIA
;
A
#
# COMPACT_ATOMS: atom_id res chain seq x y z
N MET A 1 -14.00 18.42 4.28
CA MET A 1 -13.76 18.11 2.86
C MET A 1 -13.44 19.36 2.03
N ASN A 2 -12.14 19.58 1.81
CA ASN A 2 -11.57 20.47 0.83
C ASN A 2 -11.02 19.63 -0.33
N ILE A 3 -11.71 19.65 -1.46
CA ILE A 3 -11.37 18.84 -2.64
C ILE A 3 -9.99 19.22 -3.20
N ASP A 4 -9.64 20.50 -3.20
CA ASP A 4 -8.35 20.97 -3.74
C ASP A 4 -7.19 20.47 -2.88
N THR A 5 -7.36 20.43 -1.55
CA THR A 5 -6.39 19.82 -0.63
C THR A 5 -6.19 18.33 -0.95
N LEU A 6 -7.28 17.58 -1.08
CA LEU A 6 -7.21 16.14 -1.40
C LEU A 6 -6.49 15.89 -2.75
N LYS A 7 -6.83 16.68 -3.78
CA LYS A 7 -6.18 16.62 -5.10
C LYS A 7 -4.68 16.91 -5.02
N ALA A 8 -4.30 17.97 -4.32
CA ALA A 8 -2.91 18.36 -4.15
C ALA A 8 -2.10 17.29 -3.40
N THR A 9 -2.67 16.74 -2.32
CA THR A 9 -2.04 15.66 -1.55
C THR A 9 -1.88 14.39 -2.39
N ALA A 10 -2.93 13.95 -3.09
CA ALA A 10 -2.87 12.75 -3.92
C ALA A 10 -1.81 12.90 -5.03
N ALA A 11 -1.78 14.05 -5.71
CA ALA A 11 -0.77 14.34 -6.74
C ALA A 11 0.67 14.35 -6.17
N ALA A 12 0.88 14.89 -4.96
CA ALA A 12 2.20 14.90 -4.31
C ALA A 12 2.69 13.49 -3.98
N MET A 13 1.80 12.58 -3.56
CA MET A 13 2.14 11.20 -3.24
C MET A 13 2.66 10.41 -4.45
N VAL A 14 2.16 10.70 -5.65
CA VAL A 14 2.47 9.97 -6.89
C VAL A 14 3.19 10.83 -7.94
N ALA A 15 3.91 11.86 -7.48
CA ALA A 15 4.63 12.75 -8.39
C ALA A 15 5.64 11.98 -9.27
N PRO A 16 5.98 12.47 -10.47
CA PRO A 16 6.89 11.78 -11.37
C PRO A 16 8.22 11.39 -10.69
N GLY A 17 8.62 10.12 -10.83
CA GLY A 17 9.84 9.57 -10.22
C GLY A 17 9.71 9.24 -8.73
N LYS A 18 8.54 9.44 -8.12
CA LYS A 18 8.28 9.14 -6.71
C LYS A 18 7.27 8.01 -6.52
N GLY A 19 7.43 7.27 -5.44
CA GLY A 19 6.45 6.29 -4.94
C GLY A 19 6.23 6.41 -3.44
N ILE A 20 5.68 5.36 -2.84
CA ILE A 20 5.26 5.35 -1.44
C ILE A 20 6.03 4.29 -0.66
N LEU A 21 6.63 4.69 0.46
CA LEU A 21 7.25 3.78 1.43
C LEU A 21 6.16 3.25 2.38
N ALA A 22 5.87 1.95 2.32
CA ALA A 22 4.92 1.31 3.25
C ALA A 22 5.65 0.73 4.46
N MET A 23 5.82 1.54 5.51
CA MET A 23 6.48 1.20 6.78
C MET A 23 5.47 1.03 7.94
N ASP A 24 4.24 0.67 7.58
CA ASP A 24 3.06 0.53 8.44
C ASP A 24 2.90 -0.88 9.03
N GLU A 25 3.99 -1.64 9.14
CA GLU A 25 3.95 -2.96 9.74
C GLU A 25 3.45 -2.89 11.19
N SER A 26 2.34 -3.59 11.47
CA SER A 26 1.89 -3.86 12.83
C SER A 26 2.96 -4.59 13.64
N HIS A 27 2.88 -4.56 14.96
CA HIS A 27 3.85 -5.24 15.83
C HIS A 27 4.07 -6.71 15.44
N PRO A 28 3.03 -7.54 15.21
CA PRO A 28 3.25 -8.94 14.81
C PRO A 28 3.97 -9.07 13.46
N THR A 29 3.74 -8.14 12.53
CA THR A 29 4.36 -8.18 11.20
C THR A 29 5.83 -7.78 11.27
N CYS A 30 6.15 -6.71 11.98
CA CYS A 30 7.54 -6.26 12.16
C CYS A 30 8.35 -7.27 12.98
N ASN A 31 7.77 -7.80 14.06
CA ASN A 31 8.44 -8.75 14.93
C ASN A 31 8.80 -10.05 14.20
N LYS A 32 7.93 -10.57 13.33
CA LYS A 32 8.26 -11.74 12.49
C LYS A 32 9.48 -11.49 11.58
N ARG A 33 9.63 -10.27 11.05
CA ARG A 33 10.80 -9.91 10.22
C ARG A 33 12.07 -9.81 11.06
N PHE A 34 11.97 -9.23 12.25
CA PHE A 34 13.08 -9.13 13.20
C PHE A 34 13.53 -10.51 13.69
N GLU A 35 12.59 -11.37 14.08
CA GLU A 35 12.85 -12.75 14.52
C GLU A 35 13.60 -13.56 13.46
N ALA A 36 13.23 -13.41 12.18
CA ALA A 36 13.92 -14.07 11.07
C ALA A 36 15.40 -13.66 10.92
N LEU A 37 15.79 -12.49 11.46
CA LEU A 37 17.15 -11.97 11.44
C LEU A 37 17.83 -12.01 12.83
N GLY A 38 17.15 -12.52 13.86
CA GLY A 38 17.66 -12.51 15.24
C GLY A 38 17.70 -11.11 15.89
N ILE A 39 16.96 -10.15 15.36
CA ILE A 39 16.85 -8.79 15.94
C ILE A 39 15.86 -8.82 17.12
N PRO A 40 16.14 -8.16 18.26
CA PRO A 40 15.20 -8.09 19.38
C PRO A 40 13.86 -7.42 19.00
N THR A 41 12.75 -8.00 19.45
CA THR A 41 11.38 -7.57 19.12
C THR A 41 10.82 -6.48 20.05
N THR A 42 11.64 -5.46 20.35
CA THR A 42 11.29 -4.41 21.31
C THR A 42 10.81 -3.11 20.63
N PRO A 43 10.06 -2.24 21.33
CA PRO A 43 9.70 -0.92 20.82
C PRO A 43 10.91 -0.09 20.39
N GLU A 44 12.02 -0.18 21.12
CA GLU A 44 13.26 0.57 20.82
C GLU A 44 13.85 0.14 19.48
N MET A 45 13.96 -1.18 19.23
CA MET A 45 14.46 -1.69 17.94
C MET A 45 13.52 -1.32 16.79
N ARG A 46 12.21 -1.32 17.04
CA ARG A 46 11.22 -0.86 16.06
C ARG A 46 11.43 0.61 15.73
N ARG A 47 11.62 1.48 16.73
CA ARG A 47 11.92 2.91 16.55
C ARG A 47 13.24 3.13 15.82
N GLU A 48 14.30 2.42 16.19
CA GLU A 48 15.62 2.54 15.54
C GLU A 48 15.55 2.14 14.07
N TYR A 49 14.86 1.05 13.75
CA TYR A 49 14.66 0.63 12.38
C TYR A 49 13.91 1.68 11.55
N ARG A 50 12.81 2.22 12.07
CA ARG A 50 12.06 3.28 11.36
C ARG A 50 12.87 4.56 11.26
N THR A 51 13.67 4.89 12.28
CA THR A 51 14.60 6.03 12.25
C THR A 51 15.60 5.86 11.12
N MET A 52 16.21 4.68 10.97
CA MET A 52 17.14 4.37 9.87
C MET A 52 16.49 4.67 8.52
N LEU A 53 15.27 4.18 8.29
CA LEU A 53 14.54 4.41 7.04
C LEU A 53 14.32 5.90 6.78
N VAL A 54 13.67 6.63 7.69
CA VAL A 54 13.23 8.02 7.42
C VAL A 54 14.37 9.03 7.43
N THR A 55 15.51 8.71 8.04
CA THR A 55 16.70 9.58 8.06
C THR A 55 17.66 9.28 6.90
N THR A 56 17.28 8.39 5.98
CA THR A 56 18.05 8.07 4.76
C THR A 56 18.28 9.34 3.93
N PRO A 57 19.54 9.71 3.63
CA PRO A 57 19.82 10.89 2.83
C PRO A 57 19.15 10.83 1.46
N LYS A 58 18.48 11.93 1.07
CA LYS A 58 17.79 12.09 -0.22
C LYS A 58 16.57 11.18 -0.44
N LEU A 59 16.03 10.54 0.59
CA LEU A 59 14.83 9.70 0.49
C LEU A 59 13.67 10.42 -0.23
N GLY A 60 13.46 11.71 0.10
CA GLY A 60 12.42 12.54 -0.51
C GLY A 60 12.56 12.80 -2.02
N GLN A 61 13.67 12.41 -2.66
CA GLN A 61 13.81 12.44 -4.12
C GLN A 61 13.01 11.32 -4.81
N HIS A 62 12.80 10.20 -4.11
CA HIS A 62 12.16 8.99 -4.63
C HIS A 62 10.87 8.63 -3.90
N ILE A 63 10.63 9.21 -2.72
CA ILE A 63 9.43 8.95 -1.92
C ILE A 63 8.56 10.21 -1.90
N GLY A 64 7.30 10.04 -2.29
CA GLY A 64 6.24 11.06 -2.23
C GLY A 64 5.34 10.90 -1.00
N GLY A 65 5.21 9.68 -0.47
CA GLY A 65 4.48 9.43 0.77
C GLY A 65 5.06 8.28 1.59
N ALA A 66 4.85 8.30 2.91
CA ALA A 66 5.24 7.22 3.80
C ALA A 66 4.06 6.79 4.68
N ILE A 67 3.71 5.50 4.65
CA ILE A 67 2.63 4.94 5.46
C ILE A 67 3.20 4.52 6.80
N LEU A 68 2.69 5.08 7.89
CA LEU A 68 3.10 4.81 9.25
C LEU A 68 2.11 3.87 9.95
N PHE A 69 2.60 3.18 10.99
CA PHE A 69 1.76 2.50 11.96
C PHE A 69 1.44 3.43 13.14
N ASP A 70 0.39 3.13 13.92
CA ASP A 70 -0.06 3.95 15.05
C ASP A 70 1.05 4.18 16.10
N GLU A 71 1.89 3.17 16.37
CA GLU A 71 3.07 3.33 17.23
C GLU A 71 4.03 4.40 16.67
N THR A 72 4.31 4.36 15.38
CA THR A 72 5.34 5.19 14.74
C THR A 72 4.92 6.65 14.58
N ILE A 73 3.65 6.93 14.24
CA ILE A 73 3.19 8.32 14.08
C ILE A 73 3.19 9.08 15.42
N ARG A 74 3.14 8.36 16.55
CA ARG A 74 3.14 8.91 17.92
C ARG A 74 4.54 8.94 18.55
N ASP A 75 5.54 8.39 17.88
CA ASP A 75 6.91 8.28 18.38
C ASP A 75 7.81 9.37 17.77
N CYS A 76 9.01 9.48 18.34
CA CYS A 76 10.08 10.32 17.82
C CYS A 76 11.17 9.47 17.19
N VAL A 77 11.89 10.06 16.23
CA VAL A 77 13.20 9.52 15.83
C VAL A 77 14.20 9.65 16.97
N VAL A 78 15.34 8.97 16.86
CA VAL A 78 16.38 8.93 17.90
C VAL A 78 16.90 10.31 18.31
N ASP A 79 16.83 11.32 17.43
CA ASP A 79 17.25 12.71 17.73
C ASP A 79 16.18 13.57 18.44
N GLY A 80 14.99 13.02 18.70
CA GLY A 80 13.91 13.67 19.43
C GLY A 80 12.84 14.35 18.57
N ARG A 81 13.05 14.54 17.27
CA ARG A 81 12.02 15.03 16.34
C ARG A 81 10.93 14.00 16.11
N SER A 82 9.72 14.44 15.76
CA SER A 82 8.66 13.49 15.39
C SER A 82 8.94 12.84 14.03
N PHE A 83 8.47 11.61 13.80
CA PHE A 83 8.56 10.98 12.48
C PHE A 83 7.90 11.82 11.37
N VAL A 84 6.77 12.46 11.71
CA VAL A 84 6.01 13.33 10.79
C VAL A 84 6.83 14.54 10.36
N GLU A 85 7.53 15.19 11.30
CA GLU A 85 8.42 16.33 11.03
C GLU A 85 9.54 15.92 10.07
N VAL A 86 10.25 14.83 10.37
CA VAL A 86 11.37 14.34 9.54
C VAL A 86 10.95 14.00 8.11
N LEU A 87 9.76 13.42 7.93
CA LEU A 87 9.21 13.13 6.60
C LEU A 87 8.81 14.43 5.87
N THR A 88 8.15 15.35 6.56
CA THR A 88 7.65 16.59 5.98
C THR A 88 8.79 17.50 5.52
N GLU A 89 9.87 17.61 6.29
CA GLU A 89 11.09 18.38 5.93
C GLU A 89 11.72 17.89 4.62
N GLN A 90 11.54 16.61 4.28
CA GLN A 90 12.04 16.00 3.06
C GLN A 90 11.03 16.04 1.90
N GLY A 91 9.85 16.65 2.12
CA GLY A 91 8.77 16.69 1.13
C GLY A 91 8.08 15.33 0.93
N ILE A 92 8.10 14.47 1.95
CA ILE A 92 7.38 13.19 1.98
C ILE A 92 6.07 13.41 2.74
N VAL A 93 4.93 13.10 2.12
CA VAL A 93 3.62 13.20 2.76
C VAL A 93 3.50 12.10 3.84
N PRO A 94 3.20 12.41 5.11
CA PRO A 94 2.94 11.40 6.13
C PRO A 94 1.54 10.80 5.95
N GLY A 95 1.44 9.48 6.07
CA GLY A 95 0.15 8.78 6.08
C GLY A 95 0.06 7.70 7.13
N ILE A 96 -1.14 7.17 7.34
CA ILE A 96 -1.45 6.29 8.46
C ILE A 96 -2.25 5.06 8.02
N LYS A 97 -1.86 3.88 8.51
CA LYS A 97 -2.71 2.69 8.41
C LYS A 97 -3.84 2.78 9.42
N VAL A 98 -5.08 2.64 8.96
CA VAL A 98 -6.26 2.79 9.84
C VAL A 98 -7.13 1.54 9.97
N ASP A 99 -6.94 0.52 9.11
CA ASP A 99 -7.63 -0.76 9.24
C ASP A 99 -7.20 -1.54 10.49
N ALA A 100 -8.14 -2.33 11.05
CA ALA A 100 -7.94 -3.23 12.18
C ALA A 100 -7.61 -4.67 11.73
N GLY A 101 -7.20 -4.83 10.46
CA GLY A 101 -6.82 -6.10 9.85
C GLY A 101 -7.99 -6.91 9.27
N ALA A 102 -7.62 -7.88 8.44
CA ALA A 102 -8.53 -8.82 7.80
C ALA A 102 -8.94 -9.94 8.75
N LYS A 103 -10.25 -10.17 8.90
CA LYS A 103 -10.87 -11.24 9.69
C LYS A 103 -11.57 -12.23 8.79
N ASP A 104 -11.80 -13.45 9.27
CA ASP A 104 -12.52 -14.46 8.49
C ASP A 104 -13.96 -14.00 8.23
N LEU A 105 -14.38 -14.10 6.97
CA LEU A 105 -15.73 -13.75 6.58
C LEU A 105 -16.71 -14.86 7.01
N SER A 106 -17.72 -14.50 7.79
CA SER A 106 -18.67 -15.46 8.36
C SER A 106 -19.35 -16.30 7.28
N LEU A 107 -19.39 -17.62 7.49
CA LEU A 107 -19.96 -18.61 6.57
C LEU A 107 -19.28 -18.64 5.17
N ARG A 108 -18.06 -18.09 5.06
CA ARG A 108 -17.27 -18.03 3.83
C ARG A 108 -15.82 -18.51 4.10
N PRO A 109 -15.61 -19.84 4.26
CA PRO A 109 -14.29 -20.39 4.56
C PRO A 109 -13.22 -19.95 3.55
N GLY A 110 -12.05 -19.54 4.05
CA GLY A 110 -10.94 -19.08 3.22
C GLY A 110 -11.03 -17.61 2.78
N GLU A 111 -12.17 -16.95 3.00
CA GLU A 111 -12.37 -15.55 2.65
C GLU A 111 -12.23 -14.64 3.86
N LYS A 112 -11.87 -13.37 3.61
CA LYS A 112 -11.69 -12.38 4.67
C LYS A 112 -12.41 -11.08 4.35
N VAL A 113 -12.76 -10.37 5.41
CA VAL A 113 -13.26 -8.99 5.36
C VAL A 113 -12.43 -8.15 6.33
N THR A 114 -12.10 -6.93 5.93
CA THR A 114 -11.32 -6.02 6.77
C THR A 114 -12.22 -5.22 7.71
N GLU A 115 -11.81 -5.12 8.96
CA GLU A 115 -12.51 -4.36 10.00
C GLU A 115 -11.80 -3.04 10.33
N GLY A 116 -12.46 -2.16 11.10
CA GLY A 116 -11.88 -0.90 11.59
C GLY A 116 -12.70 0.36 11.33
N LEU A 117 -13.94 0.24 10.84
CA LEU A 117 -14.83 1.39 10.58
C LEU A 117 -15.37 2.00 11.87
N ASP A 118 -15.57 1.20 12.91
CA ASP A 118 -16.07 1.67 14.20
C ASP A 118 -15.07 2.63 14.85
N GLY A 119 -15.53 3.83 15.17
CA GLY A 119 -14.68 4.89 15.73
C GLY A 119 -13.66 5.49 14.76
N LEU A 120 -13.73 5.19 13.45
CA LEU A 120 -12.74 5.65 12.48
C LEU A 120 -12.72 7.18 12.32
N GLY A 121 -13.86 7.87 12.31
CA GLY A 121 -13.93 9.33 12.16
C GLY A 121 -13.09 10.09 13.22
N PRO A 122 -13.35 9.87 14.53
CA PRO A 122 -12.52 10.45 15.59
C PRO A 122 -11.03 10.13 15.46
N ARG A 123 -10.66 8.90 15.06
CA ARG A 123 -9.26 8.53 14.82
C ARG A 123 -8.65 9.30 13.65
N LEU A 124 -9.40 9.50 12.56
CA LEU A 124 -8.94 10.28 11.40
C LEU A 124 -8.72 11.75 11.78
N ALA A 125 -9.61 12.34 12.59
CA ALA A 125 -9.43 13.68 13.12
C ALA A 125 -8.12 13.79 13.93
N GLU A 126 -7.89 12.87 14.86
CA GLU A 126 -6.65 12.80 15.64
C GLU A 126 -5.41 12.62 14.75
N TYR A 127 -5.44 11.69 13.79
CA TYR A 127 -4.30 11.49 12.89
C TYR A 127 -4.01 12.70 12.02
N SER A 128 -5.04 13.47 11.63
CA SER A 128 -4.86 14.73 10.91
C SER A 128 -4.14 15.77 11.77
N GLU A 129 -4.49 15.87 13.07
CA GLU A 129 -3.80 16.72 14.06
C GLU A 129 -2.35 16.29 14.27
N LEU A 130 -2.08 14.98 14.28
CA LEU A 130 -0.73 14.41 14.33
C LEU A 130 0.06 14.63 13.02
N GLY A 131 -0.58 15.08 11.95
CA GLY A 131 0.07 15.45 10.69
C GLY A 131 -0.08 14.47 9.53
N ALA A 132 -0.87 13.40 9.69
CA ALA A 132 -1.22 12.53 8.57
C ALA A 132 -2.06 13.29 7.54
N ARG A 133 -1.82 13.05 6.25
CA ARG A 133 -2.58 13.63 5.13
C ARG A 133 -3.16 12.60 4.18
N PHE A 134 -2.75 11.35 4.33
CA PHE A 134 -3.40 10.22 3.67
C PHE A 134 -3.52 9.04 4.64
N ALA A 135 -4.42 8.11 4.32
CA ALA A 135 -4.60 6.88 5.08
C ALA A 135 -4.49 5.67 4.15
N LYS A 136 -4.38 4.48 4.72
CA LYS A 136 -4.44 3.22 3.98
C LYS A 136 -5.37 2.22 4.65
N TRP A 137 -6.11 1.48 3.82
CA TRP A 137 -6.98 0.37 4.22
C TRP A 137 -6.83 -0.79 3.24
N ARG A 138 -6.43 -1.96 3.75
CA ARG A 138 -6.23 -3.17 2.92
C ARG A 138 -7.40 -4.12 3.00
N ALA A 139 -8.06 -4.37 1.88
CA ALA A 139 -8.91 -5.54 1.66
C ALA A 139 -8.11 -6.66 0.99
N VAL A 140 -8.50 -7.92 1.20
CA VAL A 140 -7.82 -9.07 0.59
C VAL A 140 -8.79 -10.02 -0.10
N TYR A 141 -8.36 -10.56 -1.23
CA TYR A 141 -9.11 -11.51 -2.05
C TYR A 141 -8.23 -12.73 -2.30
N ALA A 142 -8.59 -13.88 -1.73
CA ALA A 142 -7.94 -15.15 -2.00
C ALA A 142 -8.41 -15.71 -3.36
N ILE A 143 -7.50 -16.31 -4.13
CA ILE A 143 -7.84 -16.93 -5.42
C ILE A 143 -7.83 -18.44 -5.27
N THR A 144 -8.92 -19.05 -5.70
CA THR A 144 -9.01 -20.46 -6.06
C THR A 144 -9.91 -20.60 -7.28
N ASP A 145 -10.25 -21.84 -7.66
CA ASP A 145 -11.27 -22.10 -8.68
C ASP A 145 -12.66 -21.57 -8.30
N THR A 146 -12.94 -21.38 -7.00
CA THR A 146 -14.27 -20.98 -6.50
C THR A 146 -14.26 -19.69 -5.67
N LEU A 147 -13.08 -19.19 -5.29
CA LEU A 147 -12.89 -17.92 -4.58
C LEU A 147 -12.37 -16.83 -5.53
N PRO A 148 -12.68 -15.56 -5.27
CA PRO A 148 -13.58 -15.06 -4.22
C PRO A 148 -15.07 -15.22 -4.55
N SER A 149 -15.91 -15.31 -3.53
CA SER A 149 -17.36 -15.27 -3.66
C SER A 149 -17.88 -13.84 -3.81
N GLN A 150 -19.09 -13.70 -4.34
CA GLN A 150 -19.76 -12.39 -4.42
C GLN A 150 -19.91 -11.72 -3.05
N ALA A 151 -20.08 -12.49 -1.98
CA ALA A 151 -20.18 -11.94 -0.62
C ALA A 151 -18.85 -11.27 -0.19
N CYS A 152 -17.71 -11.86 -0.54
CA CYS A 152 -16.39 -11.29 -0.27
C CYS A 152 -16.13 -10.02 -1.07
N PHE A 153 -16.47 -10.03 -2.37
CA PHE A 153 -16.41 -8.84 -3.23
C PHE A 153 -17.24 -7.69 -2.65
N SER A 154 -18.53 -7.92 -2.39
CA SER A 154 -19.43 -6.89 -1.89
C SER A 154 -19.03 -6.38 -0.49
N ALA A 155 -18.63 -7.25 0.43
CA ALA A 155 -18.26 -6.84 1.79
C ALA A 155 -17.00 -5.96 1.80
N ASN A 156 -15.96 -6.35 1.07
CA ASN A 156 -14.71 -5.58 1.01
C ASN A 156 -14.86 -4.28 0.22
N ALA A 157 -15.58 -4.29 -0.91
CA ALA A 157 -15.85 -3.08 -1.68
C ALA A 157 -16.64 -2.05 -0.86
N HIS A 158 -17.69 -2.49 -0.16
CA HIS A 158 -18.44 -1.62 0.74
C HIS A 158 -17.58 -1.06 1.88
N GLY A 159 -16.73 -1.91 2.49
CA GLY A 159 -15.78 -1.48 3.53
C GLY A 159 -14.81 -0.41 3.04
N LEU A 160 -14.16 -0.65 1.90
CA LEU A 160 -13.24 0.29 1.25
C LEU A 160 -13.93 1.63 0.93
N ALA A 161 -15.14 1.59 0.38
CA ALA A 161 -15.84 2.80 -0.01
C ALA A 161 -16.27 3.66 1.20
N ARG A 162 -16.78 3.03 2.27
CA ARG A 162 -17.10 3.73 3.52
C ARG A 162 -15.85 4.32 4.19
N TYR A 163 -14.76 3.57 4.21
CA TYR A 163 -13.46 4.05 4.67
C TYR A 163 -13.00 5.29 3.87
N ALA A 164 -13.11 5.23 2.55
CA ALA A 164 -12.68 6.31 1.67
C ALA A 164 -13.49 7.59 1.88
N ALA A 165 -14.82 7.48 1.98
CA ALA A 165 -15.70 8.61 2.27
C ALA A 165 -15.36 9.27 3.62
N LEU A 166 -15.15 8.48 4.68
CA LEU A 166 -14.74 8.99 5.99
C LEU A 166 -13.39 9.70 5.92
N CYS A 167 -12.40 9.17 5.19
CA CYS A 167 -11.11 9.85 5.01
C CYS A 167 -11.30 11.23 4.37
N GLN A 168 -12.08 11.32 3.29
CA GLN A 168 -12.29 12.59 2.58
C GLN A 168 -13.07 13.62 3.40
N GLU A 169 -14.01 13.18 4.24
CA GLU A 169 -14.70 14.05 5.20
C GLU A 169 -13.71 14.80 6.10
N HIS A 170 -12.64 14.09 6.52
CA HIS A 170 -11.56 14.56 7.38
C HIS A 170 -10.33 15.13 6.62
N ASP A 171 -10.46 15.43 5.33
CA ASP A 171 -9.38 15.98 4.48
C ASP A 171 -8.13 15.07 4.39
N ILE A 172 -8.34 13.76 4.52
CA ILE A 172 -7.33 12.71 4.37
C ILE A 172 -7.55 11.98 3.05
N VAL A 173 -6.52 11.84 2.23
CA VAL A 173 -6.56 11.05 0.99
C VAL A 173 -6.62 9.55 1.33
N PRO A 174 -7.65 8.78 0.91
CA PRO A 174 -7.64 7.33 1.11
C PRO A 174 -6.81 6.62 0.03
N ILE A 175 -5.88 5.78 0.47
CA ILE A 175 -5.33 4.70 -0.34
C ILE A 175 -6.32 3.53 -0.29
N VAL A 176 -6.94 3.25 -1.44
CA VAL A 176 -7.88 2.14 -1.62
C VAL A 176 -7.09 0.91 -2.07
N GLU A 177 -6.95 -0.10 -1.20
CA GLU A 177 -6.11 -1.27 -1.45
C GLU A 177 -6.94 -2.57 -1.54
N PRO A 178 -7.48 -2.91 -2.73
CA PRO A 178 -8.09 -4.20 -3.01
C PRO A 178 -7.01 -5.20 -3.44
N GLU A 179 -6.35 -5.85 -2.49
CA GLU A 179 -5.27 -6.79 -2.79
C GLU A 179 -5.82 -8.16 -3.20
N VAL A 180 -5.52 -8.57 -4.42
CA VAL A 180 -5.69 -9.96 -4.85
C VAL A 180 -4.41 -10.72 -4.53
N LEU A 181 -4.53 -11.77 -3.72
CA LEU A 181 -3.39 -12.51 -3.17
C LEU A 181 -2.70 -13.36 -4.25
N ILE A 182 -1.36 -13.40 -4.19
CA ILE A 182 -0.53 -14.23 -5.09
C ILE A 182 -0.55 -15.71 -4.72
N ASP A 183 -1.01 -16.08 -3.52
CA ASP A 183 -0.97 -17.45 -3.03
C ASP A 183 -1.81 -18.40 -3.91
N GLY A 184 -1.23 -19.56 -4.24
CA GLY A 184 -1.87 -20.63 -5.01
C GLY A 184 -1.21 -20.91 -6.36
N ASP A 185 -1.83 -21.78 -7.15
CA ASP A 185 -1.33 -22.28 -8.45
C ASP A 185 -2.10 -21.72 -9.66
N HIS A 186 -2.91 -20.68 -9.43
CA HIS A 186 -3.79 -20.07 -10.42
C HIS A 186 -3.03 -19.43 -11.59
N SER A 187 -3.65 -19.41 -12.76
CA SER A 187 -3.08 -18.78 -13.96
C SER A 187 -3.18 -17.24 -13.90
N ILE A 188 -2.47 -16.56 -14.81
CA ILE A 188 -2.58 -15.10 -14.91
C ILE A 188 -3.98 -14.66 -15.38
N GLU A 189 -4.67 -15.47 -16.17
CA GLU A 189 -6.04 -15.23 -16.62
C GLU A 189 -7.01 -15.25 -15.44
N ARG A 190 -6.87 -16.23 -14.54
CA ARG A 190 -7.69 -16.27 -13.32
C ARG A 190 -7.43 -15.07 -12.41
N SER A 191 -6.15 -14.68 -12.28
CA SER A 191 -5.76 -13.46 -11.56
C SER A 191 -6.36 -12.20 -12.19
N PHE A 192 -6.39 -12.12 -13.52
CA PHE A 192 -7.01 -11.03 -14.29
C PHE A 192 -8.50 -10.94 -13.99
N GLU A 193 -9.23 -12.05 -14.09
CA GLU A 193 -10.68 -12.11 -13.82
C GLU A 193 -11.02 -11.61 -12.41
N VAL A 194 -10.31 -12.11 -11.40
CA VAL A 194 -10.55 -11.74 -10.01
C VAL A 194 -10.20 -10.28 -9.76
N THR A 195 -9.09 -9.80 -10.31
CA THR A 195 -8.65 -8.40 -10.17
C THR A 195 -9.64 -7.45 -10.86
N GLN A 196 -10.09 -7.79 -12.06
CA GLN A 196 -11.07 -7.00 -12.80
C GLN A 196 -12.37 -6.88 -12.01
N HIS A 197 -12.91 -8.00 -11.52
CA HIS A 197 -14.16 -8.02 -10.75
C HIS A 197 -14.04 -7.26 -9.43
N ALA A 198 -12.92 -7.43 -8.71
CA ALA A 198 -12.64 -6.69 -7.48
C ALA A 198 -12.62 -5.18 -7.71
N GLN A 199 -11.90 -4.72 -8.75
CA GLN A 199 -11.77 -3.30 -9.06
C GLN A 199 -13.11 -2.70 -9.51
N GLN A 200 -13.86 -3.38 -10.38
CA GLN A 200 -15.19 -2.93 -10.81
C GLN A 200 -16.14 -2.76 -9.61
N THR A 201 -16.23 -3.78 -8.75
CA THR A 201 -17.09 -3.73 -7.56
C THR A 201 -16.66 -2.61 -6.60
N VAL A 202 -15.36 -2.37 -6.45
CA VAL A 202 -14.82 -1.28 -5.62
C VAL A 202 -15.18 0.08 -6.21
N PHE A 203 -14.98 0.32 -7.51
CA PHE A 203 -15.30 1.62 -8.12
C PHE A 203 -16.81 1.90 -8.15
N GLU A 204 -17.65 0.88 -8.31
CA GLU A 204 -19.10 1.00 -8.13
C GLU A 204 -19.43 1.44 -6.69
N ALA A 205 -18.88 0.76 -5.68
CA ALA A 205 -19.12 1.12 -4.28
C ALA A 205 -18.57 2.52 -3.93
N LEU A 206 -17.42 2.93 -4.48
CA LEU A 206 -16.86 4.27 -4.32
C LEU A 206 -17.81 5.34 -4.90
N ALA A 207 -18.39 5.08 -6.07
CA ALA A 207 -19.37 5.96 -6.69
C ALA A 207 -20.65 6.05 -5.84
N ASP A 208 -21.16 4.94 -5.33
CA ASP A 208 -22.34 4.90 -4.46
C ASP A 208 -22.14 5.68 -3.15
N GLN A 209 -20.92 5.72 -2.62
CA GLN A 209 -20.55 6.51 -1.44
C GLN A 209 -20.19 7.97 -1.75
N GLY A 210 -20.24 8.39 -3.03
CA GLY A 210 -19.93 9.75 -3.44
C GLY A 210 -18.45 10.14 -3.27
N VAL A 211 -17.54 9.17 -3.32
CA VAL A 211 -16.09 9.42 -3.17
C VAL A 211 -15.55 10.22 -4.36
N VAL A 212 -14.79 11.28 -4.08
CA VAL A 212 -14.13 12.10 -5.09
C VAL A 212 -12.87 11.38 -5.58
N LEU A 213 -12.90 10.84 -6.80
CA LEU A 213 -11.82 9.99 -7.33
C LEU A 213 -10.50 10.75 -7.54
N GLU A 214 -10.53 12.06 -7.79
CA GLU A 214 -9.30 12.86 -7.88
C GLU A 214 -8.58 13.02 -6.53
N GLY A 215 -9.23 12.62 -5.43
CA GLY A 215 -8.70 12.67 -4.08
C GLY A 215 -8.43 11.29 -3.49
N ILE A 216 -8.15 10.27 -4.31
CA ILE A 216 -7.75 8.92 -3.87
C ILE A 216 -6.41 8.50 -4.46
N VAL A 217 -5.83 7.41 -3.97
CA VAL A 217 -4.79 6.65 -4.69
C VAL A 217 -5.19 5.17 -4.67
N LEU A 218 -5.15 4.50 -5.83
CA LEU A 218 -5.42 3.06 -5.87
C LEU A 218 -4.12 2.30 -5.57
N LYS A 219 -4.19 1.31 -4.68
CA LYS A 219 -3.07 0.39 -4.40
C LYS A 219 -3.49 -1.05 -4.69
N PRO A 220 -3.49 -1.46 -5.97
CA PRO A 220 -3.86 -2.82 -6.34
C PRO A 220 -2.63 -3.74 -6.27
N SER A 221 -2.88 -5.04 -6.28
CA SER A 221 -1.89 -6.02 -6.73
C SER A 221 -1.67 -5.92 -8.24
N MET A 222 -0.52 -6.40 -8.72
CA MET A 222 -0.33 -6.65 -10.14
C MET A 222 -1.11 -7.89 -10.57
N VAL A 223 -1.52 -7.96 -11.83
CA VAL A 223 -2.13 -9.18 -12.41
C VAL A 223 -1.00 -10.16 -12.72
N ILE A 224 -0.81 -11.14 -11.83
CA ILE A 224 0.30 -12.10 -11.86
C ILE A 224 -0.22 -13.51 -11.59
N SER A 225 0.42 -14.52 -12.17
CA SER A 225 0.16 -15.93 -11.84
C SER A 225 0.47 -16.23 -10.39
N GLY A 226 -0.22 -17.24 -9.84
CA GLY A 226 0.01 -17.71 -8.49
C GLY A 226 1.45 -18.11 -8.23
N SER A 227 1.89 -17.97 -6.98
CA SER A 227 3.27 -18.24 -6.56
C SER A 227 3.69 -19.70 -6.79
N GLU A 228 2.74 -20.63 -6.84
CA GLU A 228 2.95 -22.07 -7.05
C GLU A 228 2.63 -22.53 -8.49
N ALA A 229 2.26 -21.62 -9.39
CA ALA A 229 1.82 -21.95 -10.74
C ALA A 229 2.94 -22.58 -11.59
N LYS A 230 2.66 -23.72 -12.24
CA LYS A 230 3.57 -24.39 -13.18
C LYS A 230 3.56 -23.64 -14.52
N GLY A 231 4.40 -22.62 -14.63
CA GLY A 231 4.48 -21.76 -15.82
C GLY A 231 4.04 -20.33 -15.53
N ARG A 232 4.60 -19.72 -14.47
CA ARG A 232 4.34 -18.32 -14.13
C ARG A 232 4.60 -17.41 -15.33
N ALA A 233 3.71 -16.45 -15.54
CA ALA A 233 3.84 -15.46 -16.60
C ALA A 233 5.15 -14.68 -16.48
N GLY A 234 5.76 -14.35 -17.62
CA GLY A 234 6.97 -13.53 -17.66
C GLY A 234 6.68 -12.04 -17.42
N ILE A 235 7.75 -11.27 -17.22
CA ILE A 235 7.68 -9.84 -16.85
C ILE A 235 6.79 -9.00 -17.78
N GLU A 236 6.98 -9.15 -19.09
CA GLU A 236 6.24 -8.37 -20.09
C GLU A 236 4.75 -8.74 -20.11
N GLU A 237 4.42 -10.01 -19.93
CA GLU A 237 3.03 -10.48 -19.92
C GLU A 237 2.28 -9.96 -18.68
N VAL A 238 2.91 -10.02 -17.51
CA VAL A 238 2.36 -9.43 -16.27
C VAL A 238 2.10 -7.93 -16.45
N ALA A 239 3.04 -7.20 -17.05
CA ALA A 239 2.88 -5.76 -17.32
C ALA A 239 1.69 -5.51 -18.27
N ARG A 240 1.57 -6.27 -19.37
CA ARG A 240 0.48 -6.14 -20.34
C ARG A 240 -0.88 -6.45 -19.72
N GLN A 241 -1.02 -7.56 -19.00
CA GLN A 241 -2.28 -7.94 -18.37
C GLN A 241 -2.68 -6.97 -17.26
N THR A 242 -1.71 -6.48 -16.48
CA THR A 242 -1.96 -5.49 -15.43
C THR A 242 -2.49 -4.18 -16.02
N LEU A 243 -1.82 -3.61 -17.04
CA LEU A 243 -2.30 -2.37 -17.67
C LEU A 243 -3.63 -2.58 -18.38
N ARG A 244 -3.85 -3.73 -19.03
CA ARG A 244 -5.14 -4.08 -19.63
C ARG A 244 -6.27 -4.09 -18.59
N CYS A 245 -6.02 -4.65 -17.41
CA CYS A 245 -7.01 -4.66 -16.33
C CYS A 245 -7.33 -3.23 -15.89
N LEU A 246 -6.32 -2.43 -15.55
CA LEU A 246 -6.51 -1.06 -15.10
C LEU A 246 -7.27 -0.19 -16.11
N LEU A 247 -6.89 -0.26 -17.40
CA LEU A 247 -7.57 0.47 -18.48
C LEU A 247 -9.04 0.09 -18.66
N SER A 248 -9.44 -1.10 -18.19
CA SER A 248 -10.82 -1.58 -18.28
C SER A 248 -11.67 -1.29 -17.03
N THR A 249 -11.07 -0.87 -15.92
CA THR A 249 -11.74 -0.79 -14.61
C THR A 249 -11.56 0.55 -13.89
N VAL A 250 -10.43 1.22 -14.06
CA VAL A 250 -10.10 2.44 -13.31
C VAL A 250 -10.58 3.66 -14.10
N PRO A 251 -11.29 4.62 -13.49
CA PRO A 251 -11.62 5.88 -14.14
C PRO A 251 -10.41 6.83 -14.28
N PRO A 252 -10.24 7.58 -15.39
CA PRO A 252 -9.17 8.56 -15.60
C PRO A 252 -9.02 9.65 -14.52
N ALA A 253 -10.05 9.85 -13.69
CA ALA A 253 -10.03 10.82 -12.60
C ALA A 253 -9.05 10.45 -11.46
N VAL A 254 -8.71 9.18 -11.29
CA VAL A 254 -7.79 8.72 -10.24
C VAL A 254 -6.38 9.28 -10.49
N PRO A 255 -5.71 10.00 -9.57
CA PRO A 255 -4.40 10.59 -9.84
C PRO A 255 -3.29 9.57 -10.08
N GLY A 256 -3.30 8.44 -9.37
CA GLY A 256 -2.26 7.44 -9.50
C GLY A 256 -2.59 6.05 -8.95
N ILE A 257 -1.84 5.09 -9.47
CA ILE A 257 -1.85 3.67 -9.13
C ILE A 257 -0.50 3.34 -8.48
N ALA A 258 -0.50 3.07 -7.18
CA ALA A 258 0.70 2.79 -6.39
C ALA A 258 0.73 1.31 -6.00
N PHE A 259 1.34 0.47 -6.84
CA PHE A 259 1.29 -0.99 -6.68
C PHE A 259 1.91 -1.48 -5.37
N LEU A 260 1.25 -2.44 -4.71
CA LEU A 260 1.89 -3.25 -3.68
C LEU A 260 2.81 -4.30 -4.32
N SER A 261 3.87 -4.73 -3.62
CA SER A 261 4.74 -5.80 -4.12
C SER A 261 4.16 -7.21 -3.91
N GLY A 262 3.27 -7.39 -2.93
CA GLY A 262 2.35 -8.54 -2.89
C GLY A 262 2.97 -9.94 -2.73
N GLY A 263 4.24 -10.05 -2.33
CA GLY A 263 4.92 -11.35 -2.24
C GLY A 263 6.04 -11.56 -3.24
N GLN A 264 6.13 -10.70 -4.26
CA GLN A 264 7.25 -10.65 -5.19
C GLN A 264 8.56 -10.29 -4.48
N SER A 265 9.69 -10.69 -5.08
CA SER A 265 10.99 -10.12 -4.71
C SER A 265 11.05 -8.63 -5.06
N ASP A 266 12.04 -7.94 -4.52
CA ASP A 266 12.38 -6.56 -4.87
C ASP A 266 12.73 -6.43 -6.36
N GLU A 267 13.51 -7.34 -6.94
CA GLU A 267 13.82 -7.29 -8.37
C GLU A 267 12.61 -7.60 -9.24
N GLU A 268 11.80 -8.59 -8.88
CA GLU A 268 10.61 -8.97 -9.66
C GLU A 268 9.56 -7.84 -9.67
N ALA A 269 9.25 -7.27 -8.51
CA ALA A 269 8.30 -6.15 -8.40
C ALA A 269 8.79 -4.94 -9.21
N THR A 270 10.08 -4.62 -9.11
CA THR A 270 10.71 -3.51 -9.85
C THR A 270 10.72 -3.78 -11.36
N ALA A 271 11.03 -5.00 -11.79
CA ALA A 271 11.03 -5.38 -13.20
C ALA A 271 9.64 -5.27 -13.83
N HIS A 272 8.59 -5.72 -13.14
CA HIS A 272 7.22 -5.56 -13.60
C HIS A 272 6.80 -4.09 -13.72
N LEU A 273 7.05 -3.28 -12.69
CA LEU A 273 6.73 -1.86 -12.71
C LEU A 273 7.49 -1.14 -13.83
N ASN A 274 8.78 -1.46 -14.02
CA ASN A 274 9.59 -0.92 -15.10
C ASN A 274 9.04 -1.33 -16.48
N ALA A 275 8.66 -2.59 -16.67
CA ALA A 275 8.10 -3.06 -17.93
C ALA A 275 6.81 -2.32 -18.30
N MET A 276 5.93 -2.03 -17.32
CA MET A 276 4.72 -1.23 -17.57
C MET A 276 5.04 0.15 -18.19
N HIS A 277 6.11 0.81 -17.73
CA HIS A 277 6.55 2.10 -18.28
C HIS A 277 7.16 2.00 -19.69
N HIS A 278 7.65 0.82 -20.08
CA HIS A 278 8.31 0.59 -21.36
C HIS A 278 7.39 0.00 -22.44
N LEU A 279 6.11 -0.26 -22.13
CA LEU A 279 5.13 -0.78 -23.09
C LEU A 279 4.66 0.26 -24.12
N GLY A 280 5.01 1.54 -23.96
CA GLY A 280 4.68 2.61 -24.91
C GLY A 280 3.18 2.96 -24.96
N ILE A 281 2.45 2.67 -23.88
CA ILE A 281 1.01 2.96 -23.75
C ILE A 281 0.85 4.28 -23.01
N ALA A 282 0.02 5.19 -23.55
CA ALA A 282 -0.35 6.41 -22.83
C ALA A 282 -1.30 6.06 -21.69
N LEU A 283 -0.88 6.33 -20.45
CA LEU A 283 -1.66 6.03 -19.25
C LEU A 283 -2.29 7.31 -18.71
N PRO A 284 -3.59 7.30 -18.37
CA PRO A 284 -4.27 8.49 -17.81
C PRO A 284 -3.94 8.75 -16.34
N TRP A 285 -3.16 7.88 -15.70
CA TRP A 285 -2.77 7.93 -14.29
C TRP A 285 -1.25 7.86 -14.15
N ALA A 286 -0.72 8.38 -13.04
CA ALA A 286 0.61 8.00 -12.61
C ALA A 286 0.64 6.50 -12.25
N VAL A 287 1.68 5.78 -12.68
CA VAL A 287 1.92 4.39 -12.28
C VAL A 287 3.21 4.34 -11.47
N THR A 288 3.11 3.90 -10.22
CA THR A 288 4.22 3.92 -9.27
C THR A 288 4.11 2.76 -8.28
N PHE A 289 4.94 2.79 -7.23
CA PHE A 289 4.99 1.78 -6.18
C PHE A 289 4.42 2.29 -4.85
N SER A 290 3.90 1.37 -4.06
CA SER A 290 3.69 1.48 -2.61
C SER A 290 4.22 0.23 -1.94
N TYR A 291 5.54 0.19 -1.74
CA TYR A 291 6.28 -1.01 -1.37
C TYR A 291 6.67 -1.01 0.10
N GLY A 292 6.48 -2.18 0.74
CA GLY A 292 7.01 -2.47 2.08
C GLY A 292 8.26 -3.32 1.93
N ARG A 293 8.09 -4.65 1.98
CA ARG A 293 9.19 -5.62 1.86
C ARG A 293 10.15 -5.35 0.71
N ALA A 294 9.64 -4.97 -0.47
CA ALA A 294 10.47 -4.75 -1.67
C ALA A 294 11.40 -3.52 -1.59
N LEU A 295 11.18 -2.59 -0.64
CA LEU A 295 12.13 -1.49 -0.35
C LEU A 295 12.95 -1.73 0.92
N GLN A 296 12.52 -2.67 1.76
CA GLN A 296 12.97 -2.76 3.14
C GLN A 296 13.80 -4.01 3.43
N ALA A 297 13.59 -5.11 2.70
CA ALA A 297 14.20 -6.40 3.06
C ALA A 297 15.73 -6.34 3.05
N ALA A 298 16.33 -5.84 1.97
CA ALA A 298 17.77 -5.72 1.83
C ALA A 298 18.36 -4.72 2.85
N ALA A 299 17.70 -3.57 3.05
CA ALA A 299 18.14 -2.57 4.04
C ALA A 299 18.08 -3.10 5.48
N MET A 300 17.01 -3.83 5.84
CA MET A 300 16.87 -4.45 7.17
C MET A 300 17.93 -5.52 7.39
N GLN A 301 18.22 -6.34 6.38
CA GLN A 301 19.30 -7.33 6.44
C GLN A 301 20.68 -6.68 6.62
N ALA A 302 20.94 -5.60 5.89
CA ALA A 302 22.20 -4.86 6.02
C ALA A 302 22.34 -4.18 7.39
N TRP A 303 21.24 -3.62 7.93
CA TRP A 303 21.22 -3.01 9.25
C TRP A 303 21.46 -4.05 10.36
N ASN A 304 20.77 -5.19 10.28
CA ASN A 304 20.88 -6.32 11.20
C ASN A 304 20.74 -5.95 12.70
N GLY A 305 19.98 -4.90 13.01
CA GLY A 305 19.81 -4.42 14.38
C GLY A 305 21.07 -3.76 14.99
N GLN A 306 22.04 -3.36 14.18
CA GLN A 306 23.31 -2.79 14.64
C GLN A 306 23.47 -1.34 14.17
N GLN A 307 23.72 -0.42 15.11
CA GLN A 307 23.91 1.00 14.82
C GLN A 307 25.14 1.26 13.92
N ASP A 308 26.20 0.46 14.05
CA ASP A 308 27.39 0.57 13.21
C ASP A 308 27.11 0.33 11.71
N ASN A 309 26.01 -0.36 11.40
CA ASN A 309 25.60 -0.64 10.01
C ASN A 309 24.63 0.41 9.44
N LEU A 310 24.31 1.48 10.18
CA LEU A 310 23.32 2.47 9.79
C LEU A 310 23.56 3.03 8.39
N MET A 311 24.77 3.52 8.11
CA MET A 311 25.09 4.11 6.80
C MET A 311 25.04 3.09 5.66
N ALA A 312 25.46 1.85 5.93
CA ALA A 312 25.42 0.77 4.93
C ALA A 312 23.97 0.39 4.59
N ALA A 313 23.11 0.32 5.60
CA ALA A 313 21.68 0.08 5.41
C ALA A 313 20.99 1.22 4.65
N GLN A 314 21.30 2.47 5.00
CA GLN A 314 20.75 3.66 4.31
C GLN A 314 21.22 3.80 2.87
N ALA A 315 22.41 3.28 2.52
CA ALA A 315 22.85 3.26 1.13
C ALA A 315 22.06 2.26 0.26
N ILE A 316 21.38 1.30 0.90
CA ILE A 316 20.55 0.28 0.25
C ILE A 316 19.07 0.68 0.26
N ALA A 317 18.61 1.35 1.32
CA ALA A 317 17.23 1.83 1.52
C ALA A 317 16.82 2.93 0.53
#